data_AF-A0A3P1ZYP7-F1
#
_entry.id   AF-A0A3P1ZYP7-F1
#
_cell.length_a   1.000
_cell.length_b   1.000
_cell.length_c   1.000
_cell.angle_alpha   90.00
_cell.angle_beta   90.00
_cell.angle_gamma   90.00
#
_symmetry.space_group_name_H-M   'P 1'
#
loop_
_entity.id
_entity.type
_entity.pdbx_description
1 polymer ?
#
loop_
_entity_poly.entity_id
_entity_poly.type
_entity_poly.pdbx_seq_one_letter_code
_entity_poly.pdbx_strand_id
1 'polypeptide(L)'
;MGSILYTAPDCIRCKIVKDFLAEKRQEYRAVDFKGDTETFNKFYRTYRKAIYRNPEGVEFPLFQDGDVIRQGSGEILAYLLSGHGLEGCVTRSDMLHGKISGLYPSQCPDGQEENFQTLVRRLAEGGLQVWLQTDGRKPELLEKLLCVKNTHVLCNMVGGAEATTKIFGGAPSADELGATIRLVSNTPDGAVRFLVMPLPDDSGWSWPRREDAAAAAKMVAAACGQPTLPYTITPVTPEMTWDTRGLEPLPGENLLMYRSAARQHLFKAEIAR
;
A
#
# COMPACT_ATOMS: atom_id res chain seq x y z
N MET A 1 -8.45 -30.01 -6.32
CA MET A 1 -7.05 -29.75 -6.75
C MET A 1 -6.37 -29.04 -5.60
N GLY A 2 -5.20 -29.49 -5.15
CA GLY A 2 -4.49 -28.87 -4.02
C GLY A 2 -3.81 -27.56 -4.42
N SER A 3 -3.59 -26.66 -3.45
CA SER A 3 -2.95 -25.38 -3.70
C SER A 3 -1.45 -25.54 -4.01
N ILE A 4 -0.89 -24.66 -4.83
CA ILE A 4 0.51 -24.69 -5.27
C ILE A 4 1.18 -23.38 -4.89
N LEU A 5 2.36 -23.45 -4.26
CA LEU A 5 3.20 -22.30 -3.94
C LEU A 5 4.47 -22.34 -4.78
N TYR A 6 4.59 -21.42 -5.74
CA TYR A 6 5.80 -21.23 -6.53
C TYR A 6 6.75 -20.29 -5.80
N THR A 7 8.00 -20.72 -5.64
CA THR A 7 8.99 -20.01 -4.82
C THR A 7 10.31 -19.80 -5.52
N ALA A 8 11.06 -18.80 -5.05
CA ALA A 8 12.46 -18.58 -5.39
C ALA A 8 13.39 -19.04 -4.27
N PRO A 9 14.63 -19.47 -4.59
CA PRO A 9 15.67 -19.73 -3.59
C PRO A 9 15.94 -18.50 -2.72
N ASP A 10 16.23 -18.72 -1.43
CA ASP A 10 16.59 -17.69 -0.45
C ASP A 10 15.58 -16.52 -0.32
N CYS A 11 14.33 -16.77 -0.72
CA CYS A 11 13.26 -15.78 -0.71
C CYS A 11 12.59 -15.69 0.67
N ILE A 12 12.88 -14.61 1.42
CA ILE A 12 12.26 -14.34 2.73
C ILE A 12 10.73 -14.32 2.65
N ARG A 13 10.15 -13.67 1.63
CA ARG A 13 8.68 -13.62 1.41
C ARG A 13 8.09 -15.02 1.22
N CYS A 14 8.82 -15.90 0.55
CA CYS A 14 8.42 -17.28 0.32
C CYS A 14 8.46 -18.08 1.62
N LYS A 15 9.49 -17.88 2.45
CA LYS A 15 9.58 -18.48 3.78
C LYS A 15 8.40 -18.07 4.67
N ILE A 16 8.05 -16.78 4.72
CA ILE A 16 6.92 -16.28 5.51
C ILE A 16 5.61 -17.02 5.15
N VAL A 17 5.33 -17.18 3.86
CA VAL A 17 4.12 -17.90 3.40
C VAL A 17 4.20 -19.39 3.75
N LYS A 18 5.35 -20.04 3.60
CA LYS A 18 5.56 -21.45 3.96
C LYS A 18 5.33 -21.68 5.46
N ASP A 19 5.90 -20.82 6.30
CA ASP A 19 5.78 -20.90 7.76
C ASP A 19 4.32 -20.72 8.18
N PHE A 20 3.59 -19.80 7.55
CA PHE A 20 2.16 -19.60 7.81
C PHE A 20 1.33 -20.83 7.41
N LEU A 21 1.52 -21.38 6.20
CA LEU A 21 0.82 -22.58 5.75
C LEU A 21 1.09 -23.79 6.66
N ALA A 22 2.34 -23.95 7.10
CA ALA A 22 2.73 -25.01 8.02
C ALA A 22 2.03 -24.88 9.38
N GLU A 23 1.97 -23.67 9.95
CA GLU A 23 1.25 -23.41 11.20
C GLU A 23 -0.25 -23.72 11.08
N LYS A 24 -0.86 -23.34 9.95
CA LYS A 24 -2.28 -23.64 9.66
C LYS A 24 -2.52 -25.09 9.26
N ARG A 25 -1.47 -25.91 9.15
CA ARG A 25 -1.53 -27.31 8.67
C ARG A 25 -2.25 -27.43 7.32
N GLN A 26 -2.09 -26.41 6.47
CA GLN A 26 -2.70 -26.39 5.15
C GLN A 26 -1.77 -27.08 4.17
N GLU A 27 -2.27 -28.13 3.51
CA GLU A 27 -1.50 -28.85 2.50
C GLU A 27 -1.30 -28.00 1.25
N TYR A 28 -0.08 -28.00 0.72
CA TYR A 28 0.25 -27.34 -0.53
C TYR A 28 1.42 -28.07 -1.21
N ARG A 29 1.51 -27.93 -2.54
CA ARG A 29 2.69 -28.33 -3.30
C ARG A 29 3.63 -27.14 -3.44
N ALA A 30 4.88 -27.27 -2.99
CA ALA A 30 5.92 -26.30 -3.32
C ALA A 30 6.51 -26.59 -4.71
N VAL A 31 6.77 -25.55 -5.49
CA VAL A 31 7.48 -25.63 -6.78
C VAL A 31 8.61 -24.59 -6.76
N ASP A 32 9.86 -25.04 -6.89
CA ASP A 32 11.00 -24.14 -7.02
C ASP A 32 11.11 -23.70 -8.49
N PHE A 33 11.07 -22.40 -8.79
CA PHE A 33 11.08 -21.96 -10.19
C PHE A 33 12.38 -22.33 -10.93
N LYS A 34 13.51 -22.49 -10.22
CA LYS A 34 14.77 -22.96 -10.78
C LYS A 34 14.82 -24.48 -10.82
N GLY A 35 14.44 -25.14 -9.73
CA GLY A 35 14.48 -26.61 -9.59
C GLY A 35 13.46 -27.35 -10.45
N ASP A 36 12.27 -26.79 -10.64
CA ASP A 36 11.13 -27.39 -11.32
C ASP A 36 10.72 -26.58 -12.55
N THR A 37 11.71 -26.23 -13.39
CA THR A 37 11.57 -25.23 -14.45
C THR A 37 10.44 -25.52 -15.42
N GLU A 38 10.20 -26.80 -15.77
CA GLU A 38 9.12 -27.20 -16.67
C GLU A 38 7.73 -26.92 -16.07
N THR A 39 7.55 -27.28 -14.79
CA THR A 39 6.28 -27.06 -14.06
C THR A 39 5.99 -25.57 -13.96
N PHE A 40 7.00 -24.77 -13.56
CA PHE A 40 6.86 -23.32 -13.47
C PHE A 40 6.60 -22.68 -14.85
N ASN A 41 7.33 -23.07 -15.90
CA ASN A 41 7.15 -22.52 -17.23
C ASN A 41 5.75 -22.79 -17.79
N LYS A 42 5.19 -23.98 -17.54
CA LYS A 42 3.81 -24.32 -17.92
C LYS A 42 2.81 -23.41 -17.19
N PHE A 43 2.95 -23.27 -15.87
CA PHE A 43 2.14 -22.36 -15.07
C PHE A 43 2.23 -20.92 -15.59
N TYR A 44 3.45 -20.39 -15.72
CA TYR A 44 3.70 -19.02 -16.14
C TYR A 44 3.11 -18.73 -17.53
N ARG A 45 3.29 -19.61 -18.52
CA ARG A 45 2.70 -19.41 -19.86
C ARG A 45 1.17 -19.35 -19.82
N THR A 46 0.56 -20.17 -18.95
CA THR A 46 -0.90 -20.25 -18.80
C THR A 46 -1.45 -18.97 -18.15
N TYR A 47 -0.80 -18.49 -17.08
CA TYR A 47 -1.31 -17.42 -16.24
C TYR A 47 -0.56 -16.08 -16.38
N ARG A 48 0.32 -15.91 -17.37
CA ARG A 48 1.17 -14.71 -17.54
C ARG A 48 0.42 -13.38 -17.53
N LYS A 49 -0.86 -13.35 -17.89
CA LYS A 49 -1.68 -12.12 -17.88
C LYS A 49 -2.09 -11.70 -16.46
N ALA A 50 -2.11 -12.63 -15.52
CA ALA A 50 -2.42 -12.41 -14.11
C ALA A 50 -1.16 -12.26 -13.24
N ILE A 51 0.04 -12.38 -13.83
CA ILE A 51 1.31 -12.30 -13.10
C ILE A 51 1.97 -10.97 -13.45
N TYR A 52 2.17 -10.13 -12.44
CA TYR A 52 2.93 -8.90 -12.56
C TYR A 52 4.44 -9.20 -12.65
N ARG A 53 5.13 -8.36 -13.44
CA ARG A 53 6.57 -8.37 -13.60
C ARG A 53 7.11 -6.95 -13.50
N ASN A 54 8.10 -6.75 -12.64
CA ASN A 54 8.87 -5.52 -12.58
C ASN A 54 10.14 -5.65 -13.46
N PRO A 55 10.97 -4.59 -13.58
CA PRO A 55 12.23 -4.67 -14.32
C PRO A 55 13.20 -5.76 -13.80
N GLU A 56 13.10 -6.18 -12.54
CA GLU A 56 13.91 -7.26 -11.94
C GLU A 56 13.35 -8.66 -12.23
N GLY A 57 12.12 -8.77 -12.75
CA GLY A 57 11.49 -10.01 -13.17
C GLY A 57 10.16 -10.30 -12.48
N VAL A 58 9.88 -11.60 -12.31
CA VAL A 58 8.67 -12.07 -11.64
C VAL A 58 8.84 -11.93 -10.13
N GLU A 59 7.89 -11.26 -9.47
CA GLU A 59 7.88 -11.20 -8.01
C GLU A 59 7.39 -12.53 -7.43
N PHE A 60 8.14 -13.05 -6.45
CA PHE A 60 7.80 -14.25 -5.69
C PHE A 60 7.44 -13.91 -4.24
N PRO A 61 6.59 -14.72 -3.58
CA PRO A 61 5.99 -15.97 -4.06
C PRO A 61 4.77 -15.78 -4.99
N LEU A 62 4.41 -16.83 -5.72
CA LEU A 62 3.12 -16.96 -6.43
C LEU A 62 2.34 -18.13 -5.84
N PHE A 63 1.05 -17.93 -5.59
CA PHE A 63 0.16 -18.94 -5.04
C PHE A 63 -0.98 -19.22 -6.00
N GLN A 64 -1.27 -20.49 -6.23
CA GLN A 64 -2.39 -20.96 -7.02
C GLN A 64 -3.31 -21.81 -6.15
N ASP A 65 -4.60 -21.47 -6.12
CA ASP A 65 -5.65 -22.24 -5.47
C ASP A 65 -6.84 -22.38 -6.43
N GLY A 66 -6.90 -23.52 -7.14
CA GLY A 66 -7.78 -23.67 -8.30
C GLY A 66 -7.44 -22.65 -9.37
N ASP A 67 -8.40 -21.77 -9.66
CA ASP A 67 -8.28 -20.66 -10.63
C ASP A 67 -7.82 -19.34 -9.98
N VAL A 68 -7.71 -19.28 -8.65
CA VAL A 68 -7.25 -18.10 -7.93
C VAL A 68 -5.73 -18.04 -7.97
N ILE A 69 -5.19 -16.93 -8.49
CA ILE A 69 -3.75 -16.62 -8.51
C ILE A 69 -3.48 -15.40 -7.63
N ARG A 70 -2.53 -15.52 -6.70
CA ARG A 70 -2.04 -14.41 -5.87
C ARG A 70 -0.54 -14.28 -5.98
N GLN A 71 -0.06 -13.03 -5.93
CA GLN A 71 1.35 -12.71 -6.05
C GLN A 71 1.82 -11.85 -4.87
N GLY A 72 2.96 -12.22 -4.29
CA GLY A 72 3.54 -11.52 -3.15
C GLY A 72 2.97 -11.99 -1.82
N SER A 73 3.79 -11.95 -0.78
CA SER A 73 3.42 -12.48 0.55
C SER A 73 2.24 -11.74 1.18
N GLY A 74 2.05 -10.45 0.88
CA GLY A 74 0.91 -9.66 1.37
C GLY A 74 -0.42 -10.21 0.86
N GLU A 75 -0.61 -10.25 -0.45
CA GLU A 75 -1.85 -10.75 -1.08
C GLU A 75 -2.11 -12.22 -0.78
N ILE A 76 -1.07 -13.05 -0.75
CA ILE A 76 -1.23 -14.48 -0.46
C ILE A 76 -1.72 -14.70 0.97
N LEU A 77 -1.10 -14.07 1.96
CA LEU A 77 -1.54 -14.20 3.35
C LEU A 77 -2.92 -13.59 3.57
N ALA A 78 -3.24 -12.47 2.92
CA ALA A 78 -4.58 -11.88 2.96
C ALA A 78 -5.65 -12.85 2.44
N TYR A 79 -5.38 -13.53 1.32
CA TYR A 79 -6.26 -14.55 0.77
C TYR A 79 -6.41 -15.76 1.69
N LEU A 80 -5.31 -16.26 2.25
CA LEU A 80 -5.35 -17.39 3.18
C LEU A 80 -6.08 -17.07 4.50
N LEU A 81 -6.08 -15.82 4.94
CA LEU A 81 -6.76 -15.38 6.17
C LEU A 81 -8.25 -15.11 5.97
N SER A 82 -8.66 -14.61 4.80
CA SER A 82 -9.99 -14.01 4.61
C SER A 82 -10.69 -14.38 3.30
N GLY A 83 -10.09 -15.23 2.47
CA GLY A 83 -10.50 -15.40 1.08
C GLY A 83 -10.42 -14.05 0.36
N HIS A 84 -11.56 -13.52 -0.06
CA HIS A 84 -11.63 -12.23 -0.75
C HIS A 84 -11.85 -11.03 0.20
N GLY A 85 -11.95 -11.27 1.51
CA GLY A 85 -12.34 -10.24 2.49
C GLY A 85 -11.38 -9.06 2.63
N LEU A 86 -10.10 -9.21 2.25
CA LEU A 86 -9.08 -8.16 2.37
C LEU A 86 -8.65 -7.54 1.03
N GLU A 87 -9.27 -7.90 -0.10
CA GLU A 87 -8.88 -7.40 -1.43
C GLU A 87 -9.03 -5.88 -1.59
N GLY A 88 -9.93 -5.26 -0.82
CA GLY A 88 -10.11 -3.81 -0.84
C GLY A 88 -9.01 -3.01 -0.13
N CYS A 89 -8.15 -3.67 0.66
CA CYS A 89 -7.15 -2.99 1.50
C CYS A 89 -5.76 -3.63 1.47
N VAL A 90 -5.59 -4.73 0.74
CA VAL A 90 -4.31 -5.39 0.51
C VAL A 90 -4.07 -5.51 -0.98
N THR A 91 -2.95 -4.98 -1.42
CA THR A 91 -2.48 -5.05 -2.80
C THR A 91 -1.06 -5.59 -2.82
N ARG A 92 -0.56 -5.86 -4.03
CA ARG A 92 0.87 -6.04 -4.28
C ARG A 92 1.70 -4.91 -3.65
N SER A 93 2.90 -5.29 -3.23
CA SER A 93 3.89 -4.37 -2.69
C SER A 93 4.63 -3.68 -3.82
N ASP A 94 4.74 -2.36 -3.73
CA ASP A 94 5.60 -1.57 -4.60
C ASP A 94 7.03 -1.44 -4.02
N MET A 95 7.27 -2.02 -2.83
CA MET A 95 8.55 -1.99 -2.14
C MET A 95 9.29 -3.34 -2.19
N LEU A 96 10.61 -3.27 -2.40
CA LEU A 96 11.53 -4.41 -2.50
C LEU A 96 12.54 -4.44 -1.33
N HIS A 97 13.51 -5.37 -1.39
CA HIS A 97 14.67 -5.45 -0.48
C HIS A 97 14.35 -5.38 1.02
N GLY A 98 13.54 -6.33 1.51
CA GLY A 98 13.20 -6.43 2.94
C GLY A 98 12.10 -5.47 3.41
N LYS A 99 11.53 -4.66 2.51
CA LYS A 99 10.36 -3.82 2.77
C LYS A 99 9.10 -4.39 2.13
N ILE A 100 7.94 -4.08 2.68
CA ILE A 100 6.65 -4.43 2.09
C ILE A 100 5.64 -3.28 2.26
N SER A 101 4.95 -2.93 1.17
CA SER A 101 3.84 -1.96 1.15
C SER A 101 2.56 -2.63 0.65
N GLY A 102 1.60 -1.85 0.13
CA GLY A 102 0.32 -2.37 -0.35
C GLY A 102 -0.68 -2.71 0.76
N LEU A 103 -0.56 -2.07 1.93
CA LEU A 103 -1.39 -2.33 3.09
C LEU A 103 -2.10 -1.04 3.52
N TYR A 104 -3.43 -1.02 3.44
CA TYR A 104 -4.25 0.19 3.60
C TYR A 104 -5.24 0.07 4.78
N PRO A 105 -4.83 0.37 6.03
CA PRO A 105 -5.68 0.20 7.22
C PRO A 105 -7.03 0.92 7.11
N SER A 106 -7.06 2.12 6.50
CA SER A 106 -8.26 2.93 6.32
C SER A 106 -9.31 2.30 5.41
N GLN A 107 -8.91 1.34 4.56
CA GLN A 107 -9.78 0.62 3.64
C GLN A 107 -10.13 -0.79 4.15
N CYS A 108 -9.60 -1.19 5.31
CA CYS A 108 -9.90 -2.50 5.91
C CYS A 108 -11.41 -2.61 6.16
N PRO A 109 -12.12 -3.61 5.60
CA PRO A 109 -13.55 -3.76 5.84
C PRO A 109 -13.87 -4.06 7.30
N ASP A 110 -15.04 -3.62 7.76
CA ASP A 110 -15.49 -3.90 9.11
C ASP A 110 -15.61 -5.41 9.34
N GLY A 111 -15.08 -5.89 10.47
CA GLY A 111 -15.02 -7.31 10.82
C GLY A 111 -13.79 -8.05 10.29
N GLN A 112 -12.91 -7.39 9.52
CA GLN A 112 -11.65 -7.97 9.02
C GLN A 112 -10.41 -7.48 9.78
N GLU A 113 -10.57 -6.67 10.83
CA GLU A 113 -9.47 -6.04 11.56
C GLU A 113 -8.51 -7.05 12.19
N GLU A 114 -9.01 -8.20 12.68
CA GLU A 114 -8.17 -9.26 13.26
C GLU A 114 -7.33 -9.97 12.18
N ASN A 115 -7.92 -10.22 11.01
CA ASN A 115 -7.21 -10.79 9.88
C ASN A 115 -6.13 -9.82 9.39
N PHE A 116 -6.45 -8.53 9.28
CA PHE A 116 -5.47 -7.51 8.87
C PHE A 116 -4.34 -7.34 9.89
N GLN A 117 -4.63 -7.35 11.18
CA GLN A 117 -3.61 -7.35 12.24
C GLN A 117 -2.74 -8.61 12.20
N THR A 118 -3.34 -9.79 11.96
CA THR A 118 -2.59 -11.04 11.81
C THR A 118 -1.65 -10.96 10.61
N LEU A 119 -2.13 -10.47 9.47
CA LEU A 119 -1.33 -10.25 8.27
C LEU A 119 -0.10 -9.37 8.56
N VAL A 120 -0.30 -8.17 9.10
CA VAL A 120 0.79 -7.22 9.40
C VAL A 120 1.81 -7.82 10.35
N ARG A 121 1.34 -8.49 11.41
CA ARG A 121 2.21 -9.16 12.38
C ARG A 121 3.08 -10.24 11.73
N ARG A 122 2.50 -11.08 10.87
CA ARG A 122 3.25 -12.15 10.20
C ARG A 122 4.32 -11.63 9.26
N LEU A 123 4.01 -10.57 8.52
CA LEU A 123 4.99 -9.94 7.64
C LEU A 123 6.16 -9.36 8.44
N ALA A 124 5.87 -8.69 9.55
CA ALA A 124 6.88 -8.09 10.43
C ALA A 124 7.73 -9.14 11.18
N GLU A 125 7.10 -10.13 11.82
CA GLU A 125 7.78 -11.25 12.50
C GLU A 125 8.61 -12.09 11.52
N GLY A 126 8.18 -12.13 10.26
CA GLY A 126 8.91 -12.70 9.14
C GLY A 126 10.19 -11.95 8.74
N GLY A 127 10.46 -10.80 9.35
CA GLY A 127 11.66 -9.99 9.13
C GLY A 127 11.51 -8.86 8.11
N LEU A 128 10.28 -8.56 7.64
CA LEU A 128 10.04 -7.43 6.73
C LEU A 128 9.81 -6.13 7.50
N GLN A 129 10.26 -5.02 6.93
CA GLN A 129 9.80 -3.67 7.30
C GLN A 129 8.44 -3.43 6.65
N VAL A 130 7.39 -3.31 7.46
CA VAL A 130 6.02 -3.15 6.98
C VAL A 130 5.67 -1.67 6.86
N TRP A 131 5.27 -1.23 5.67
CA TRP A 131 4.91 0.15 5.37
C TRP A 131 3.41 0.26 5.10
N LEU A 132 2.67 0.74 6.11
CA LEU A 132 1.25 1.01 6.03
C LEU A 132 0.98 2.33 5.28
N GLN A 133 -0.12 2.38 4.55
CA GLN A 133 -0.58 3.58 3.86
C GLN A 133 -2.01 3.92 4.29
N THR A 134 -2.19 5.05 4.96
CA THR A 134 -3.50 5.51 5.48
C THR A 134 -3.95 6.77 4.77
N ASP A 135 -5.26 7.00 4.71
CA ASP A 135 -5.87 8.25 4.23
C ASP A 135 -6.37 9.14 5.38
N GLY A 136 -6.08 8.76 6.63
CA GLY A 136 -6.50 9.47 7.84
C GLY A 136 -7.61 8.75 8.62
N ARG A 137 -8.39 7.86 7.98
CA ARG A 137 -9.49 7.11 8.64
C ARG A 137 -8.99 5.91 9.44
N LYS A 138 -9.83 5.45 10.37
CA LYS A 138 -9.58 4.28 11.25
C LYS A 138 -8.31 4.40 12.13
N PRO A 139 -8.14 5.50 12.89
CA PRO A 139 -6.95 5.69 13.73
C PRO A 139 -6.77 4.59 14.79
N GLU A 140 -7.86 4.02 15.32
CA GLU A 140 -7.78 2.93 16.33
C GLU A 140 -7.17 1.64 15.76
N LEU A 141 -7.48 1.31 14.51
CA LEU A 141 -6.84 0.18 13.84
C LEU A 141 -5.38 0.50 13.57
N LEU A 142 -5.07 1.69 13.08
CA LEU A 142 -3.70 2.12 12.82
C LEU A 142 -2.83 2.05 14.09
N GLU A 143 -3.34 2.51 15.23
CA GLU A 143 -2.64 2.45 16.51
C GLU A 143 -2.26 1.02 16.88
N LYS A 144 -3.20 0.07 16.79
CA LYS A 144 -2.95 -1.35 17.05
C LYS A 144 -1.88 -1.94 16.13
N LEU A 145 -1.89 -1.55 14.85
CA LEU A 145 -0.92 -2.03 13.87
C LEU A 145 0.49 -1.45 14.13
N LEU A 146 0.59 -0.20 14.54
CA LEU A 146 1.87 0.45 14.87
C LEU A 146 2.52 -0.09 16.16
N CYS A 147 1.77 -0.81 17.01
CA CYS A 147 2.35 -1.59 18.11
C CYS A 147 3.17 -2.80 17.62
N VAL A 148 3.00 -3.24 16.38
CA VAL A 148 3.82 -4.30 15.79
C VAL A 148 5.19 -3.73 15.44
N LYS A 149 6.26 -4.34 15.97
CA LYS A 149 7.64 -3.93 15.68
C LYS A 149 7.91 -3.88 14.18
N ASN A 150 8.78 -2.96 13.75
CA ASN A 150 9.19 -2.81 12.35
C ASN A 150 8.04 -2.40 11.40
N THR A 151 7.03 -1.73 11.94
CA THR A 151 5.92 -1.15 11.19
C THR A 151 6.08 0.36 11.10
N HIS A 152 5.92 0.88 9.89
CA HIS A 152 6.02 2.28 9.51
C HIS A 152 4.72 2.72 8.86
N VAL A 153 4.50 4.03 8.74
CA VAL A 153 3.26 4.57 8.16
C VAL A 153 3.49 5.81 7.31
N LEU A 154 2.77 5.86 6.19
CA LEU A 154 2.60 7.05 5.36
C LEU A 154 1.12 7.45 5.37
N CYS A 155 0.85 8.72 5.69
CA CYS A 155 -0.48 9.31 5.54
C CYS A 155 -0.56 10.01 4.18
N ASN A 156 -1.35 9.43 3.27
CA ASN A 156 -1.52 9.88 1.90
C ASN A 156 -2.74 10.80 1.78
N MET A 157 -2.49 12.08 1.54
CA MET A 157 -3.52 13.02 1.15
C MET A 157 -3.54 13.15 -0.37
N VAL A 158 -4.71 12.94 -0.98
CA VAL A 158 -4.88 13.02 -2.45
C VAL A 158 -5.62 14.29 -2.89
N GLY A 159 -6.09 15.08 -1.93
CA GLY A 159 -6.81 16.32 -2.12
C GLY A 159 -7.58 16.69 -0.84
N GLY A 160 -8.60 17.54 -0.99
CA GLY A 160 -9.61 17.75 0.06
C GLY A 160 -10.59 16.58 0.18
N ALA A 161 -11.59 16.73 1.05
CA ALA A 161 -12.56 15.67 1.35
C ALA A 161 -13.27 15.10 0.10
N GLU A 162 -13.56 15.91 -0.91
CA GLU A 162 -14.18 15.45 -2.16
C GLU A 162 -13.26 14.48 -2.92
N ALA A 163 -12.00 14.86 -3.16
CA ALA A 163 -11.02 14.02 -3.83
C ALA A 163 -10.74 12.74 -3.04
N THR A 164 -10.57 12.85 -1.72
CA THR A 164 -10.39 11.68 -0.83
C THR A 164 -11.59 10.73 -0.92
N THR A 165 -12.81 11.25 -0.97
CA THR A 165 -14.03 10.44 -1.11
C THR A 165 -14.08 9.73 -2.47
N LYS A 166 -13.73 10.44 -3.55
CA LYS A 166 -13.69 9.85 -4.90
C LYS A 166 -12.67 8.71 -5.02
N ILE A 167 -11.50 8.86 -4.39
CA ILE A 167 -10.42 7.86 -4.49
C ILE A 167 -10.60 6.71 -3.50
N PHE A 168 -10.94 6.98 -2.24
CA PHE A 168 -10.93 6.00 -1.16
C PHE A 168 -12.32 5.63 -0.63
N GLY A 169 -13.40 6.14 -1.23
CA GLY A 169 -14.78 5.88 -0.81
C GLY A 169 -15.22 6.63 0.45
N GLY A 170 -14.39 7.52 0.98
CA GLY A 170 -14.73 8.40 2.10
C GLY A 170 -13.55 9.27 2.53
N ALA A 171 -13.85 10.36 3.23
CA ALA A 171 -12.84 11.25 3.82
C ALA A 171 -12.83 11.11 5.35
N PRO A 172 -11.67 11.29 6.01
CA PRO A 172 -11.62 11.30 7.47
C PRO A 172 -12.33 12.52 8.05
N SER A 173 -12.92 12.35 9.23
CA SER A 173 -13.28 13.48 10.08
C SER A 173 -12.02 14.22 10.57
N ALA A 174 -12.19 15.45 11.07
CA ALA A 174 -11.08 16.22 11.64
C ALA A 174 -10.44 15.51 12.84
N ASP A 175 -11.24 14.86 13.68
CA ASP A 175 -10.78 14.12 14.85
C ASP A 175 -9.99 12.87 14.46
N GLU A 176 -10.50 12.09 13.50
CA GLU A 176 -9.78 10.92 12.97
C GLU A 176 -8.44 11.30 12.35
N LEU A 177 -8.46 12.31 11.47
CA LEU A 177 -7.23 12.78 10.81
C LEU A 177 -6.22 13.31 11.83
N GLY A 178 -6.68 14.08 12.82
CA GLY A 178 -5.83 14.58 13.90
C GLY A 178 -5.19 13.44 14.71
N ALA A 179 -5.96 12.39 15.03
CA ALA A 179 -5.44 11.20 15.70
C ALA A 179 -4.42 10.44 14.83
N THR A 180 -4.72 10.22 13.56
CA THR A 180 -3.82 9.58 12.61
C THR A 180 -2.52 10.36 12.43
N ILE A 181 -2.58 11.69 12.29
CA ILE A 181 -1.38 12.54 12.17
C ILE A 181 -0.49 12.42 13.43
N ARG A 182 -1.07 12.33 14.63
CA ARG A 182 -0.28 12.12 15.85
C ARG A 182 0.45 10.78 15.83
N LEU A 183 -0.24 9.70 15.45
CA LEU A 183 0.36 8.37 15.31
C LEU A 183 1.51 8.37 14.29
N VAL A 184 1.27 8.98 13.12
CA VAL A 184 2.27 9.11 12.05
C VAL A 184 3.49 9.91 12.53
N SER A 185 3.27 11.05 13.20
CA SER A 185 4.36 11.91 13.68
C SER A 185 5.20 11.26 14.77
N ASN A 186 4.62 10.34 15.54
CA ASN A 186 5.32 9.58 16.58
C ASN A 186 6.01 8.31 16.04
N THR A 187 5.76 7.95 14.78
CA THR A 187 6.38 6.78 14.16
C THR A 187 7.70 7.18 13.51
N PRO A 188 8.82 6.47 13.78
CA PRO A 188 10.07 6.69 13.07
C PRO A 188 9.88 6.58 11.55
N ASP A 189 10.40 7.58 10.82
CA ASP A 189 10.24 7.73 9.36
C ASP A 189 8.78 7.89 8.88
N GLY A 190 7.84 8.09 9.81
CA GLY A 190 6.46 8.39 9.51
C GLY A 190 6.31 9.73 8.81
N ALA A 191 5.49 9.79 7.77
CA ALA A 191 5.32 11.01 6.98
C ALA A 191 3.86 11.24 6.59
N VAL A 192 3.46 12.52 6.64
CA VAL A 192 2.23 13.02 6.03
C VAL A 192 2.59 13.65 4.70
N ARG A 193 1.91 13.27 3.62
CA ARG A 193 2.25 13.75 2.27
C ARG A 193 1.03 14.05 1.43
N PHE A 194 1.18 14.99 0.50
CA PHE A 194 0.36 15.05 -0.69
C PHE A 194 0.88 14.00 -1.67
N LEU A 195 0.13 12.93 -1.85
CA LEU A 195 0.41 11.94 -2.88
C LEU A 195 -0.16 12.46 -4.19
N VAL A 196 0.72 12.97 -5.07
CA VAL A 196 0.33 13.45 -6.39
C VAL A 196 0.03 12.24 -7.25
N MET A 197 -1.24 11.89 -7.36
CA MET A 197 -1.75 10.79 -8.17
C MET A 197 -2.89 11.28 -9.07
N PRO A 198 -3.15 10.61 -10.21
CA PRO A 198 -4.29 10.96 -11.04
C PRO A 198 -5.60 10.92 -10.24
N LEU A 199 -6.43 11.94 -10.42
CA LEU A 199 -7.77 12.03 -9.84
C LEU A 199 -8.82 11.80 -10.93
N PRO A 200 -9.95 11.15 -10.61
CA PRO A 200 -11.02 10.94 -11.57
C PRO A 200 -11.73 12.26 -11.90
N ASP A 201 -11.99 12.47 -13.18
CA ASP A 201 -12.82 13.54 -13.72
C ASP A 201 -13.86 12.99 -14.71
N ASP A 202 -14.70 13.87 -15.26
CA ASP A 202 -15.78 13.48 -16.18
C ASP A 202 -15.28 12.82 -17.48
N SER A 203 -14.00 12.99 -17.80
CA SER A 203 -13.35 12.48 -19.02
C SER A 203 -12.37 11.33 -18.78
N GLY A 204 -12.21 10.88 -17.54
CA GLY A 204 -11.28 9.82 -17.16
C GLY A 204 -10.43 10.22 -15.96
N TRP A 205 -9.12 10.34 -16.18
CA TRP A 205 -8.14 10.64 -15.13
C TRP A 205 -7.34 11.87 -15.53
N SER A 206 -7.05 12.74 -14.57
CA SER A 206 -6.16 13.89 -14.76
C SER A 206 -5.25 14.09 -13.56
N TRP A 207 -4.11 14.75 -13.79
CA TRP A 207 -3.25 15.16 -12.69
C TRP A 207 -3.98 16.14 -11.75
N PRO A 208 -3.71 16.11 -10.44
CA PRO A 208 -4.35 17.03 -9.49
C PRO A 208 -4.15 18.49 -9.89
N ARG A 209 -5.08 19.35 -9.50
CA ARG A 209 -4.95 20.78 -9.69
C ARG A 209 -4.27 21.43 -8.49
N ARG A 210 -3.91 22.71 -8.62
CA ARG A 210 -3.33 23.50 -7.53
C ARG A 210 -4.26 23.49 -6.30
N GLU A 211 -5.56 23.56 -6.54
CA GLU A 211 -6.60 23.62 -5.52
C GLU A 211 -6.67 22.33 -4.71
N ASP A 212 -6.41 21.18 -5.33
CA ASP A 212 -6.38 19.88 -4.63
C ASP A 212 -5.24 19.83 -3.61
N ALA A 213 -4.04 20.30 -3.99
CA ALA A 213 -2.90 20.39 -3.08
C ALA A 213 -3.15 21.38 -1.93
N ALA A 214 -3.76 22.54 -2.22
CA ALA A 214 -4.14 23.50 -1.18
C ALA A 214 -5.19 22.91 -0.23
N ALA A 215 -6.22 22.24 -0.76
CA ALA A 215 -7.29 21.63 0.02
C ALA A 215 -6.79 20.51 0.93
N ALA A 216 -5.87 19.66 0.43
CA ALA A 216 -5.22 18.63 1.21
C ALA A 216 -4.45 19.23 2.40
N ALA A 217 -3.60 20.24 2.15
CA ALA A 217 -2.82 20.89 3.18
C ALA A 217 -3.71 21.64 4.20
N LYS A 218 -4.78 22.28 3.74
CA LYS A 218 -5.77 22.94 4.62
C LYS A 218 -6.44 21.95 5.55
N MET A 219 -6.85 20.79 5.04
CA MET A 219 -7.49 19.74 5.83
C MET A 219 -6.56 19.19 6.92
N VAL A 220 -5.30 18.94 6.56
CA VAL A 220 -4.26 18.52 7.52
C VAL A 220 -4.00 19.60 8.58
N ALA A 221 -3.81 20.86 8.17
CA ALA A 221 -3.55 21.97 9.08
C ALA A 221 -4.71 22.20 10.07
N ALA A 222 -5.95 22.06 9.59
CA ALA A 222 -7.14 22.17 10.44
C ALA A 222 -7.22 21.02 11.47
N ALA A 223 -6.87 19.80 11.06
CA ALA A 223 -6.94 18.62 11.93
C ALA A 223 -5.83 18.59 13.01
N CYS A 224 -4.61 19.04 12.68
CA CYS A 224 -3.50 19.01 13.64
C CYS A 224 -3.28 20.33 14.39
N GLY A 225 -3.81 21.45 13.89
CA GLY A 225 -3.57 22.79 14.46
C GLY A 225 -2.10 23.23 14.41
N GLN A 226 -1.26 22.58 13.60
CA GLN A 226 0.18 22.80 13.53
C GLN A 226 0.62 23.15 12.09
N PRO A 227 0.67 24.46 11.74
CA PRO A 227 1.14 24.92 10.42
C PRO A 227 2.59 24.54 10.09
N THR A 228 3.38 24.11 11.09
CA THR A 228 4.78 23.72 10.95
C THR A 228 4.98 22.21 10.82
N LEU A 229 3.91 21.41 10.78
CA LEU A 229 3.98 19.96 10.57
C LEU A 229 4.78 19.67 9.28
N PRO A 230 5.79 18.78 9.31
CA PRO A 230 6.45 18.32 8.10
C PRO A 230 5.44 17.69 7.13
N TYR A 231 5.47 18.12 5.87
CA TYR A 231 4.54 17.67 4.84
C TYR A 231 5.27 17.56 3.51
N THR A 232 5.17 16.43 2.82
CA THR A 232 5.90 16.23 1.56
C THR A 232 4.97 16.19 0.35
N ILE A 233 5.45 16.64 -0.80
CA ILE A 233 4.81 16.46 -2.10
C ILE A 233 5.52 15.30 -2.79
N THR A 234 4.80 14.21 -3.07
CA THR A 234 5.38 13.00 -3.66
C THR A 234 4.53 12.52 -4.84
N PRO A 235 5.05 12.49 -6.06
CA PRO A 235 4.34 11.91 -7.19
C PRO A 235 4.35 10.38 -7.15
N VAL A 236 3.28 9.78 -7.66
CA VAL A 236 3.27 8.35 -7.99
C VAL A 236 4.17 8.06 -9.18
N THR A 237 4.69 6.84 -9.25
CA THR A 237 5.42 6.33 -10.41
C THR A 237 4.61 5.26 -11.14
N PRO A 238 4.93 4.94 -12.42
CA PRO A 238 4.21 3.90 -13.18
C PRO A 238 4.24 2.51 -12.54
N GLU A 239 5.21 2.24 -11.67
CA GLU A 239 5.39 0.95 -11.01
C GLU A 239 4.53 0.80 -9.74
N MET A 240 4.09 1.93 -9.18
CA MET A 240 3.25 1.93 -7.98
C MET A 240 1.86 1.39 -8.26
N THR A 241 1.19 0.83 -7.27
CA THR A 241 -0.16 0.27 -7.40
C THR A 241 -1.22 1.32 -7.80
N TRP A 242 -1.05 2.57 -7.35
CA TRP A 242 -1.92 3.67 -7.75
C TRP A 242 -1.59 4.27 -9.13
N ASP A 243 -0.41 3.92 -9.67
CA ASP A 243 0.22 4.27 -10.96
C ASP A 243 -0.12 5.65 -11.58
N THR A 244 0.31 5.87 -12.81
CA THR A 244 0.03 7.12 -13.55
C THR A 244 -1.25 7.06 -14.35
N ARG A 245 -2.01 5.95 -14.30
CA ARG A 245 -3.23 5.70 -15.09
C ARG A 245 -3.06 5.93 -16.60
N GLY A 246 -1.84 5.71 -17.10
CA GLY A 246 -1.50 5.94 -18.51
C GLY A 246 -1.37 7.43 -18.89
N LEU A 247 -1.39 8.34 -17.92
CA LEU A 247 -1.10 9.75 -18.17
C LEU A 247 0.37 9.96 -18.52
N GLU A 248 0.60 10.99 -19.34
CA GLU A 248 1.94 11.52 -19.59
C GLU A 248 2.62 11.91 -18.27
N PRO A 249 3.96 11.79 -18.18
CA PRO A 249 4.71 12.13 -16.98
C PRO A 249 4.34 13.51 -16.44
N LEU A 250 4.17 13.59 -15.12
CA LEU A 250 3.84 14.84 -14.45
C LEU A 250 4.89 15.92 -14.77
N PRO A 251 4.50 17.08 -15.31
CA PRO A 251 5.44 18.17 -15.55
C PRO A 251 6.14 18.59 -14.26
N GLY A 252 7.47 18.72 -14.28
CA GLY A 252 8.25 19.04 -13.08
C GLY A 252 7.87 20.36 -12.41
N GLU A 253 7.40 21.33 -13.19
CA GLU A 253 6.88 22.62 -12.70
C GLU A 253 5.64 22.48 -11.81
N ASN A 254 4.82 21.43 -12.02
CA ASN A 254 3.63 21.18 -11.23
C ASN A 254 3.97 20.84 -9.78
N LEU A 255 5.11 20.17 -9.52
CA LEU A 255 5.56 19.89 -8.15
C LEU A 255 5.84 21.17 -7.36
N LEU A 256 6.44 22.18 -8.01
CA LEU A 256 6.67 23.50 -7.40
C LEU A 256 5.35 24.24 -7.15
N MET A 257 4.39 24.10 -8.05
CA MET A 257 3.04 24.64 -7.89
C MET A 257 2.32 24.02 -6.70
N TYR A 258 2.28 22.70 -6.58
CA TYR A 258 1.64 22.00 -5.45
C TYR A 258 2.31 22.35 -4.12
N ARG A 259 3.65 22.37 -4.06
CA ARG A 259 4.38 22.80 -2.86
C ARG A 259 3.99 24.22 -2.46
N SER A 260 3.97 25.15 -3.42
CA SER A 260 3.61 26.55 -3.16
C SER A 260 2.17 26.69 -2.66
N ALA A 261 1.25 25.87 -3.17
CA ALA A 261 -0.13 25.83 -2.70
C ALA A 261 -0.24 25.26 -1.27
N ALA A 262 0.43 24.14 -1.00
CA ALA A 262 0.45 23.52 0.33
C ALA A 262 1.05 24.45 1.40
N ARG A 263 2.09 25.22 1.07
CA ARG A 263 2.74 26.20 1.97
C ARG A 263 1.83 27.33 2.42
N GLN A 264 0.66 27.53 1.81
CA GLN A 264 -0.33 28.49 2.33
C GLN A 264 -0.93 28.03 3.66
N HIS A 265 -0.86 26.73 3.97
CA HIS A 265 -1.43 26.12 5.18
C HIS A 265 -0.38 25.37 6.02
N LEU A 266 0.64 24.77 5.37
CA LEU A 266 1.70 23.99 5.99
C LEU A 266 3.08 24.53 5.55
N PHE A 267 3.66 25.43 6.34
CA PHE A 267 4.82 26.25 5.95
C PHE A 267 6.08 25.43 5.63
N LYS A 268 6.22 24.24 6.22
CA LYS A 268 7.33 23.32 5.98
C LYS A 268 7.06 22.32 4.86
N ALA A 269 6.04 22.55 4.03
CA ALA A 269 5.78 21.69 2.88
C ALA A 269 6.97 21.71 1.89
N GLU A 270 7.46 20.53 1.53
CA GLU A 270 8.60 20.34 0.62
C GLU A 270 8.31 19.27 -0.43
N ILE A 271 9.03 19.31 -1.55
CA ILE A 271 9.03 18.20 -2.51
C ILE A 271 9.91 17.10 -1.94
N ALA A 272 9.43 15.85 -1.95
CA ALA A 272 10.23 14.70 -1.52
C ALA A 272 11.51 14.60 -2.37
N ARG A 273 12.62 14.25 -1.72
CA ARG A 273 13.92 14.07 -2.38
C ARG A 273 14.02 12.71 -3.04
#